data_AF-A0A9P0G932-F1
#
_entry.id   AF-A0A9P0G932-F1
#
_cell.length_a   1.000
_cell.length_b   1.000
_cell.length_c   1.000
_cell.angle_alpha   90.00
_cell.angle_beta   90.00
_cell.angle_gamma   90.00
#
_symmetry.space_group_name_H-M   'P 1'
#
loop_
_entity.id
_entity.type
_entity.pdbx_description
1 polymer ?
#
loop_
_entity_poly.entity_id
_entity_poly.type
_entity_poly.pdbx_seq_one_letter_code
_entity_poly.pdbx_strand_id
1 'polypeptide(L)'
;MSSVIKRSDKLLVAIRKLRKIIFDKFTARDAEIWLKLLNKQVKTCNKCIKDKSLSIGARRKLQTNIGHFKHFRKLILNRHVGLGPNSKLRNRVKWENVTWSFASRLRTGIILNLRHKDLDKFLDDAYLVCKQKIKAYLNSFHFIKVNTNFCGEFIRKCGDEGVLDFHYFNTKNVFIDQLT
;
A
#
# COMPACT_ATOMS: atom_id res chain seq x y z
N MET A 1 4.93 22.32 -0.25
CA MET A 1 4.77 21.04 -0.97
C MET A 1 5.89 20.04 -0.68
N SER A 2 7.17 20.41 -0.88
CA SER A 2 8.34 19.66 -0.40
C SER A 2 8.22 19.27 1.08
N SER A 3 7.63 20.16 1.89
CA SER A 3 7.32 19.92 3.31
C SER A 3 6.40 18.73 3.59
N VAL A 4 5.38 18.47 2.75
CA VAL A 4 4.41 17.37 2.98
C VAL A 4 5.04 16.01 2.66
N ILE A 5 5.84 15.93 1.59
CA ILE A 5 6.59 14.72 1.25
C ILE A 5 7.59 14.44 2.36
N LYS A 6 8.41 15.41 2.76
CA LYS A 6 9.35 15.28 3.87
C LYS A 6 8.68 14.86 5.17
N ARG A 7 7.53 15.45 5.52
CA ARG A 7 6.73 15.06 6.69
C ARG A 7 6.22 13.62 6.59
N SER A 8 5.75 13.23 5.42
CA SER A 8 5.26 11.86 5.17
C SER A 8 6.39 10.86 5.32
N ASP A 9 7.57 11.15 4.76
CA ASP A 9 8.74 10.29 4.85
C ASP A 9 9.23 10.18 6.31
N LYS A 10 9.27 11.29 7.06
CA LYS A 10 9.56 11.27 8.51
C LYS A 10 8.57 10.40 9.28
N LEU A 11 7.28 10.48 8.97
CA LEU A 11 6.26 9.64 9.59
C LEU A 11 6.46 8.16 9.26
N LEU A 12 6.86 7.82 8.03
CA LEU A 12 7.18 6.45 7.65
C LEU A 12 8.39 5.90 8.42
N VAL A 13 9.42 6.72 8.65
CA VAL A 13 10.56 6.33 9.50
C VAL A 13 10.08 6.06 10.93
N ALA A 14 9.21 6.91 11.48
CA ALA A 14 8.64 6.68 12.81
C ALA A 14 7.83 5.38 12.87
N ILE A 15 6.97 5.13 11.88
CA ILE A 15 6.19 3.89 11.75
C ILE A 15 7.10 2.65 11.72
N ARG A 16 8.20 2.69 10.97
CA ARG A 16 9.18 1.60 10.90
C ARG A 16 9.80 1.30 12.26
N LYS A 17 10.24 2.34 12.97
CA LYS A 17 10.80 2.21 14.32
C LYS A 17 9.78 1.63 15.30
N LEU A 18 8.54 2.10 15.22
CA LEU A 18 7.47 1.65 16.09
C LEU A 18 7.04 0.21 15.81
N ARG A 19 7.18 -0.29 14.58
CA ARG A 19 6.86 -1.70 14.26
C ARG A 19 7.65 -2.70 15.11
N LYS A 20 8.87 -2.35 15.54
CA LYS A 20 9.67 -3.13 16.51
C LYS A 20 9.02 -3.21 17.90
N ILE A 21 8.17 -2.24 18.25
CA ILE A 21 7.48 -2.07 19.54
C ILE A 21 6.01 -2.53 19.48
N ILE A 22 5.38 -2.47 18.30
CA ILE A 22 3.93 -2.68 18.06
C ILE A 22 3.44 -4.07 18.45
N PHE A 23 4.29 -5.09 18.41
CA PHE A 23 3.84 -6.45 18.67
C PHE A 23 3.74 -6.81 20.16
N ASP A 24 4.40 -6.06 21.06
CA ASP A 24 4.44 -6.46 22.48
C ASP A 24 3.68 -5.53 23.44
N LYS A 25 3.47 -4.24 23.12
CA LYS A 25 2.98 -3.24 24.11
C LYS A 25 1.96 -2.22 23.61
N PHE A 26 1.33 -2.44 22.46
CA PHE A 26 0.46 -1.43 21.83
C PHE A 26 -0.92 -1.36 22.50
N THR A 27 -1.22 -0.25 23.20
CA THR A 27 -2.50 -0.08 23.89
C THR A 27 -3.64 0.30 22.93
N ALA A 28 -4.89 0.19 23.40
CA ALA A 28 -6.04 0.70 22.66
C ALA A 28 -5.96 2.22 22.40
N ARG A 29 -5.41 2.97 23.36
CA ARG A 29 -5.20 4.43 23.25
C ARG A 29 -4.16 4.76 22.18
N ASP A 30 -3.06 4.02 22.13
CA ASP A 30 -2.04 4.19 21.09
C ASP A 30 -2.64 3.94 19.71
N ALA A 31 -3.42 2.86 19.57
CA ALA A 31 -4.12 2.56 18.33
C ALA A 31 -5.00 3.73 17.87
N GLU A 32 -5.78 4.31 18.77
CA GLU A 32 -6.62 5.46 18.42
C GLU A 32 -5.80 6.67 17.93
N ILE A 33 -4.72 7.01 18.63
CA ILE A 33 -3.83 8.13 18.28
C ILE A 33 -3.23 7.90 16.89
N TRP A 34 -2.68 6.71 16.64
CA TRP A 34 -2.06 6.36 15.37
C TRP A 34 -3.08 6.34 14.23
N LEU A 35 -4.26 5.78 14.46
CA LEU A 35 -5.33 5.79 13.45
C LEU A 35 -5.75 7.22 13.08
N LYS A 36 -5.91 8.11 14.06
CA LYS A 36 -6.20 9.54 13.82
C LYS A 36 -5.09 10.20 12.99
N LEU A 37 -3.82 9.97 13.35
CA LEU A 37 -2.66 10.54 12.67
C LEU A 37 -2.56 10.07 11.21
N LEU A 38 -2.68 8.76 10.97
CA LEU A 38 -2.63 8.17 9.63
C LEU A 38 -3.78 8.67 8.75
N ASN A 39 -4.99 8.73 9.30
CA ASN A 39 -6.15 9.24 8.57
C ASN A 39 -5.98 10.70 8.17
N LYS A 40 -5.46 11.54 9.08
CA LYS A 40 -5.12 12.92 8.79
C LYS A 40 -4.07 13.00 7.68
N GLN A 41 -3.01 12.19 7.76
CA GLN A 41 -1.95 12.20 6.76
C GLN A 41 -2.43 11.74 5.38
N VAL A 42 -3.24 10.68 5.29
CA VAL A 42 -3.86 10.24 4.04
C VAL A 42 -4.71 11.35 3.42
N LYS A 43 -5.54 12.04 4.22
CA LYS A 43 -6.33 13.19 3.75
C LYS A 43 -5.43 14.30 3.20
N THR A 44 -4.36 14.65 3.92
CA THR A 44 -3.39 15.67 3.48
C THR A 44 -2.71 15.28 2.18
N CYS A 45 -2.18 14.05 2.06
CA CYS A 45 -1.55 13.57 0.84
C CYS A 45 -2.53 13.57 -0.35
N ASN A 46 -3.78 13.12 -0.14
CA ASN A 46 -4.81 13.15 -1.19
C ASN A 46 -5.14 14.57 -1.66
N LYS A 47 -5.15 15.55 -0.75
CA LYS A 47 -5.33 16.97 -1.11
C LYS A 47 -4.14 17.47 -1.94
N CYS A 48 -2.91 17.15 -1.53
CA CYS A 48 -1.70 17.55 -2.26
C CYS A 48 -1.56 16.91 -3.63
N ILE A 49 -1.99 15.66 -3.81
CA ILE A 49 -1.94 14.98 -5.12
C ILE A 49 -2.70 15.77 -6.17
N LYS A 50 -3.86 16.32 -5.82
CA LYS A 50 -4.73 17.09 -6.73
C LYS A 50 -4.12 18.40 -7.25
N ASP A 51 -3.00 18.83 -6.67
CA ASP A 51 -2.28 20.01 -7.16
C ASP A 51 -1.67 19.75 -8.54
N LYS A 52 -2.04 20.57 -9.52
CA LYS A 52 -1.56 20.46 -10.91
C LYS A 52 -0.08 20.82 -11.05
N SER A 53 0.46 21.64 -10.16
CA SER A 53 1.87 22.05 -10.16
C SER A 53 2.83 20.95 -9.71
N LEU A 54 2.31 19.86 -9.11
CA LEU A 54 3.14 18.79 -8.59
C LEU A 54 3.84 18.02 -9.72
N SER A 55 5.13 17.73 -9.58
CA SER A 55 5.82 16.86 -10.54
C SER A 55 5.26 15.44 -10.51
N ILE A 56 5.40 14.69 -11.61
CA ILE A 56 4.97 13.29 -11.69
C ILE A 56 5.66 12.44 -10.62
N GLY A 57 6.97 12.65 -10.40
CA GLY A 57 7.73 11.94 -9.36
C GLY A 57 7.20 12.21 -7.95
N ALA A 58 6.88 13.47 -7.64
CA ALA A 58 6.29 13.85 -6.36
C ALA A 58 4.89 13.25 -6.16
N ARG A 59 4.06 13.17 -7.23
CA ARG A 59 2.75 12.50 -7.17
C ARG A 59 2.91 11.02 -6.85
N ARG A 60 3.78 10.33 -7.57
CA ARG A 60 4.07 8.91 -7.34
C ARG A 60 4.54 8.66 -5.90
N LYS A 61 5.45 9.51 -5.40
CA LYS A 61 5.92 9.43 -4.01
C LYS A 61 4.78 9.57 -2.99
N LEU A 62 3.89 10.54 -3.17
CA LEU A 62 2.71 10.70 -2.29
C LEU A 62 1.77 9.49 -2.37
N GLN A 63 1.58 8.92 -3.56
CA GLN A 63 0.76 7.71 -3.76
C GLN A 63 1.35 6.51 -3.02
N THR A 64 2.67 6.31 -3.12
CA THR A 64 3.39 5.28 -2.36
C THR A 64 3.21 5.49 -0.85
N ASN A 65 3.35 6.73 -0.37
CA ASN A 65 3.20 7.05 1.05
C ASN A 65 1.76 6.79 1.55
N ILE A 66 0.74 7.12 0.75
CA ILE A 66 -0.66 6.75 1.06
C ILE A 66 -0.83 5.24 1.17
N GLY A 67 -0.16 4.48 0.30
CA GLY A 67 -0.11 3.02 0.37
C GLY A 67 0.36 2.49 1.70
N HIS A 68 1.51 2.99 2.14
CA HIS A 68 2.07 2.65 3.45
C HIS A 68 1.14 3.00 4.60
N PHE A 69 0.56 4.21 4.59
CA PHE A 69 -0.38 4.61 5.66
C PHE A 69 -1.64 3.75 5.69
N LYS A 70 -2.17 3.36 4.53
CA LYS A 70 -3.30 2.43 4.44
C LYS A 70 -2.94 1.03 4.93
N HIS A 71 -1.76 0.53 4.57
CA HIS A 71 -1.25 -0.76 5.06
C HIS A 71 -1.12 -0.75 6.58
N PHE A 72 -0.42 0.25 7.11
CA PHE A 72 -0.17 0.36 8.55
C PHE A 72 -1.46 0.54 9.35
N ARG A 73 -2.42 1.31 8.82
CA ARG A 73 -3.78 1.40 9.38
C ARG A 73 -4.44 0.02 9.50
N LYS A 74 -4.27 -0.84 8.49
CA LYS A 74 -4.83 -2.20 8.52
C LYS A 74 -4.12 -3.11 9.50
N LEU A 75 -2.80 -2.97 9.68
CA LEU A 75 -2.07 -3.71 10.71
C LEU A 75 -2.59 -3.38 12.12
N ILE A 76 -2.79 -2.11 12.43
CA ILE A 76 -3.34 -1.66 13.73
C ILE A 76 -4.73 -2.25 13.96
N LEU A 77 -5.61 -2.20 12.96
CA LEU A 77 -7.00 -2.65 13.10
C LEU A 77 -7.13 -4.18 13.16
N ASN A 78 -6.31 -4.91 12.42
CA ASN A 78 -6.46 -6.36 12.26
C ASN A 78 -5.56 -7.17 13.21
N ARG A 79 -4.68 -6.51 13.98
CA ARG A 79 -3.68 -7.12 14.86
C ARG A 79 -3.02 -8.35 14.23
N HIS A 80 -2.43 -8.20 13.03
CA HIS A 80 -1.90 -9.23 12.11
C HIS A 80 -1.66 -10.65 12.67
N VAL A 81 -2.71 -11.34 13.11
CA VAL A 81 -2.69 -12.75 13.47
C VAL A 81 -2.94 -13.49 12.19
N GLY A 82 -1.88 -14.12 11.66
CA GLY A 82 -1.97 -14.84 10.39
C GLY A 82 -3.11 -15.84 10.44
N LEU A 83 -4.11 -15.67 9.57
CA LEU A 83 -5.16 -16.66 9.43
C LEU A 83 -4.67 -17.73 8.45
N GLY A 84 -4.95 -18.98 8.78
CA GLY A 84 -4.71 -20.10 7.89
C GLY A 84 -5.47 -19.97 6.55
N PRO A 85 -5.16 -20.86 5.60
CA PRO A 85 -5.67 -20.81 4.22
C PRO A 85 -7.20 -20.94 4.10
N ASN A 86 -7.90 -21.36 5.16
CA ASN A 86 -9.36 -21.58 5.13
C ASN A 86 -10.19 -20.29 5.29
N SER A 87 -9.56 -19.13 5.47
CA SER A 87 -10.27 -17.85 5.58
C SER A 87 -10.64 -17.27 4.21
N LYS A 88 -11.79 -16.60 4.09
CA LYS A 88 -12.25 -15.98 2.82
C LYS A 88 -11.21 -15.01 2.23
N LEU A 89 -11.00 -15.00 0.91
CA LEU A 89 -10.03 -14.13 0.20
C LEU A 89 -10.06 -12.66 0.64
N ARG A 90 -11.26 -12.07 0.76
CA ARG A 90 -11.46 -10.67 1.22
C ARG A 90 -10.93 -10.37 2.62
N ASN A 91 -10.72 -11.41 3.42
CA ASN A 91 -10.20 -11.33 4.78
C ASN A 91 -8.66 -11.50 4.80
N ARG A 92 -8.03 -11.89 3.68
CA ARG A 92 -6.60 -12.17 3.55
C ARG A 92 -5.86 -11.11 2.74
N VAL A 93 -6.49 -10.61 1.68
CA VAL A 93 -6.00 -9.49 0.86
C VAL A 93 -7.11 -8.46 0.62
N LYS A 94 -6.72 -7.21 0.36
CA LYS A 94 -7.68 -6.14 0.02
C LYS A 94 -7.15 -5.19 -1.03
N TRP A 95 -7.94 -4.97 -2.09
CA TRP A 95 -7.75 -3.86 -3.01
C TRP A 95 -8.23 -2.54 -2.41
N GLU A 96 -7.37 -1.53 -2.44
CA GLU A 96 -7.64 -0.17 -2.01
C GLU A 96 -7.27 0.81 -3.13
N ASN A 97 -8.23 1.61 -3.59
CA ASN A 97 -7.96 2.65 -4.58
C ASN A 97 -7.07 3.75 -3.97
N VAL A 98 -6.14 4.27 -4.76
CA VAL A 98 -5.34 5.46 -4.42
C VAL A 98 -5.88 6.63 -5.21
N THR A 99 -6.02 7.78 -4.55
CA THR A 99 -6.52 8.99 -5.20
C THR A 99 -5.59 9.41 -6.33
N TRP A 100 -6.20 9.76 -7.45
CA TRP A 100 -5.51 10.30 -8.62
C TRP A 100 -5.82 11.78 -8.79
N SER A 101 -4.86 12.50 -9.36
CA SER A 101 -4.95 13.95 -9.62
C SER A 101 -5.54 14.28 -10.98
N PHE A 102 -5.44 13.35 -11.92
CA PHE A 102 -5.95 13.55 -13.27
C PHE A 102 -7.29 12.85 -13.40
N ALA A 103 -8.29 13.54 -13.93
CA ALA A 103 -9.57 12.96 -14.35
C ALA A 103 -9.41 11.90 -15.46
N SER A 104 -8.18 11.64 -15.92
CA SER A 104 -7.83 10.64 -16.92
C SER A 104 -8.17 9.21 -16.48
N ARG A 105 -8.19 8.32 -17.47
CA ARG A 105 -8.43 6.86 -17.39
C ARG A 105 -7.41 6.10 -16.51
N LEU A 106 -6.44 6.77 -15.89
CA LEU A 106 -5.46 6.12 -15.04
C LEU A 106 -6.09 5.71 -13.70
N ARG A 107 -5.92 4.43 -13.37
CA ARG A 107 -6.39 3.82 -12.13
C ARG A 107 -5.19 3.23 -11.41
N THR A 108 -4.98 3.67 -10.17
CA THR A 108 -3.96 3.09 -9.29
C THR A 108 -4.65 2.53 -8.06
N GLY A 109 -4.40 1.26 -7.79
CA GLY A 109 -4.81 0.63 -6.56
C GLY A 109 -3.65 -0.09 -5.90
N ILE A 110 -3.87 -0.44 -4.64
CA ILE A 110 -2.90 -1.12 -3.81
C ILE A 110 -3.57 -2.37 -3.27
N ILE A 111 -2.87 -3.49 -3.37
CA ILE A 111 -3.29 -4.74 -2.75
C ILE A 111 -2.56 -4.85 -1.41
N LEU A 112 -3.34 -4.82 -0.34
CA LEU A 112 -2.83 -4.90 1.02
C LEU A 112 -2.81 -6.35 1.47
N ASN A 113 -1.64 -6.81 1.94
CA ASN A 113 -1.56 -8.01 2.75
C ASN A 113 -2.26 -7.75 4.09
N LEU A 114 -3.34 -8.47 4.37
CA LEU A 114 -4.05 -8.36 5.64
C LEU A 114 -3.63 -9.42 6.64
N ARG A 115 -3.13 -10.60 6.21
CA ARG A 115 -2.96 -11.78 7.07
C ARG A 115 -1.91 -12.82 6.60
N HIS A 116 -1.36 -12.72 5.39
CA HIS A 116 -0.37 -13.68 4.92
C HIS A 116 0.97 -13.48 5.63
N LYS A 117 1.59 -14.60 6.03
CA LYS A 117 3.01 -14.67 6.44
C LYS A 117 3.90 -15.19 5.32
N ASP A 118 3.32 -16.02 4.46
CA ASP A 118 3.94 -16.62 3.28
C ASP A 118 3.77 -15.70 2.07
N LEU A 119 4.87 -15.40 1.38
CA LEU A 119 4.89 -14.46 0.26
C LEU A 119 4.16 -15.03 -0.96
N ASP A 120 4.36 -16.31 -1.27
CA ASP A 120 3.78 -16.94 -2.46
C ASP A 120 2.26 -16.97 -2.34
N LYS A 121 1.74 -17.37 -1.16
CA LYS A 121 0.30 -17.34 -0.88
C LYS A 121 -0.29 -15.92 -0.96
N PHE A 122 0.48 -14.90 -0.57
CA PHE A 122 0.03 -13.52 -0.75
C PHE A 122 -0.04 -13.14 -2.22
N LEU A 123 0.96 -13.51 -3.02
CA LEU A 123 1.01 -13.20 -4.44
C LEU A 123 -0.09 -13.90 -5.23
N ASP A 124 -0.43 -15.15 -4.90
CA ASP A 124 -1.55 -15.88 -5.50
C ASP A 124 -2.89 -15.15 -5.26
N ASP A 125 -3.15 -14.81 -4.00
CA ASP A 125 -4.37 -14.08 -3.62
C ASP A 125 -4.41 -12.67 -4.23
N ALA A 126 -3.26 -11.99 -4.28
CA ALA A 126 -3.12 -10.69 -4.92
C ALA A 126 -3.38 -10.78 -6.42
N TYR A 127 -2.90 -11.84 -7.09
CA TYR A 127 -3.17 -12.10 -8.50
C TYR A 127 -4.67 -12.24 -8.75
N LEU A 128 -5.40 -13.01 -7.94
CA LEU A 128 -6.85 -13.17 -8.08
C LEU A 128 -7.59 -11.83 -7.99
N VAL A 129 -7.23 -11.01 -7.00
CA VAL A 129 -7.83 -9.67 -6.82
C VAL A 129 -7.46 -8.74 -7.99
N CYS A 130 -6.21 -8.76 -8.43
CA CYS A 130 -5.74 -7.98 -9.57
C CYS A 130 -6.51 -8.36 -10.85
N LYS A 131 -6.58 -9.67 -11.16
CA LYS A 131 -7.29 -10.22 -12.32
C LYS A 131 -8.75 -9.76 -12.36
N GLN A 132 -9.46 -9.83 -11.23
CA GLN A 132 -10.85 -9.37 -11.14
C GLN A 132 -10.97 -7.87 -11.45
N LYS A 133 -10.03 -7.05 -10.98
CA LYS A 133 -10.01 -5.61 -11.26
C LYS A 133 -9.70 -5.29 -12.71
N ILE A 134 -8.71 -5.97 -13.29
CA ILE A 134 -8.35 -5.84 -14.70
C ILE A 134 -9.55 -6.19 -15.60
N LYS A 135 -10.20 -7.33 -15.35
CA LYS A 135 -11.40 -7.73 -16.11
C LYS A 135 -12.52 -6.69 -15.99
N ALA A 136 -12.77 -6.17 -14.79
CA ALA A 136 -13.76 -5.11 -14.59
C ALA A 136 -13.43 -3.82 -15.37
N TYR A 137 -12.15 -3.46 -15.50
CA TYR A 137 -11.75 -2.32 -16.32
C TYR A 137 -11.86 -2.59 -17.82
N LEU A 138 -11.56 -3.80 -18.27
CA LEU A 138 -11.71 -4.21 -19.67
C LEU A 138 -13.17 -4.23 -20.14
N ASN A 139 -14.15 -4.34 -19.23
CA ASN A 139 -15.56 -4.15 -19.57
C ASN A 139 -15.89 -2.72 -20.01
N SER A 140 -15.08 -1.73 -19.61
CA SER A 140 -15.29 -0.31 -19.94
C SER A 140 -14.27 0.23 -20.95
N PHE A 141 -13.18 -0.50 -21.20
CA PHE A 141 -12.10 -0.08 -22.08
C PHE A 141 -11.63 -1.27 -22.93
N HIS A 142 -11.48 -1.06 -24.24
CA HIS A 142 -11.07 -2.12 -25.17
C HIS A 142 -9.67 -2.69 -24.86
N PHE A 143 -8.76 -1.81 -24.43
CA PHE A 143 -7.42 -2.18 -23.98
C PHE A 143 -7.00 -1.30 -22.80
N ILE A 144 -6.10 -1.82 -21.98
CA ILE A 144 -5.48 -1.09 -20.87
C ILE A 144 -3.98 -1.32 -20.83
N LYS A 145 -3.25 -0.32 -20.33
CA LYS A 145 -1.82 -0.42 -20.05
C LYS A 145 -1.62 -0.61 -18.55
N VAL A 146 -1.04 -1.74 -18.16
CA VAL A 146 -0.88 -2.14 -16.76
C VAL A 146 0.59 -2.20 -16.39
N ASN A 147 0.90 -1.70 -15.21
CA ASN A 147 2.14 -2.01 -14.51
C ASN A 147 1.82 -2.32 -13.04
N THR A 148 2.73 -3.05 -12.40
CA THR A 148 2.62 -3.35 -10.98
C THR A 148 3.94 -3.01 -10.28
N ASN A 149 3.85 -2.71 -8.99
CA ASN A 149 5.00 -2.50 -8.14
C ASN A 149 4.77 -3.29 -6.85
N PHE A 150 5.60 -4.30 -6.63
CA PHE A 150 5.63 -5.02 -5.37
C PHE A 150 6.44 -4.22 -4.35
N CYS A 151 5.86 -4.00 -3.17
CA CYS A 151 6.55 -3.39 -2.04
C CYS A 151 6.61 -4.39 -0.89
N GLY A 152 7.81 -4.82 -0.53
CA GLY A 152 8.07 -5.71 0.59
C GLY A 152 8.88 -5.01 1.68
N GLU A 153 8.66 -5.41 2.92
CA GLU A 153 9.56 -5.10 4.02
C GLU A 153 10.59 -6.21 4.16
N PHE A 154 11.86 -5.84 4.16
CA PHE A 154 12.99 -6.75 4.28
C PHE A 154 13.74 -6.41 5.57
N ILE A 155 14.10 -7.46 6.31
CA ILE A 155 14.90 -7.33 7.52
C ILE A 155 16.32 -7.72 7.14
N ARG A 156 17.23 -6.75 7.16
CA ARG A 156 18.67 -7.01 7.07
C ARG A 156 19.22 -7.14 8.48
N LYS A 157 19.81 -8.28 8.81
CA LYS A 157 20.52 -8.45 10.09
C LYS A 157 21.85 -7.70 9.98
N CYS A 158 22.10 -6.75 10.87
CA CYS A 158 23.36 -6.02 10.98
C CYS A 158 23.80 -6.05 12.46
N GLY A 159 24.64 -7.03 12.81
CA GLY A 159 24.94 -7.33 14.22
C GLY A 159 23.68 -7.76 14.99
N ASP A 160 23.53 -7.30 16.23
CA ASP A 160 22.39 -7.60 17.10
C ASP A 160 21.11 -6.81 16.74
N GLU A 161 21.18 -5.86 15.81
CA GLU A 161 20.04 -5.07 15.36
C GLU A 161 19.58 -5.44 13.95
N GLY A 162 18.29 -5.75 13.81
CA GLY A 162 17.63 -5.88 12.51
C GLY A 162 17.25 -4.51 11.95
N VAL A 163 17.79 -4.15 10.78
CA VAL A 163 17.34 -2.97 10.02
C VAL A 163 16.20 -3.38 9.10
N LEU A 164 15.00 -2.86 9.36
CA LEU A 164 13.82 -3.07 8.52
C LEU A 164 13.78 -2.01 7.42
N ASP A 165 13.76 -2.41 6.15
CA ASP A 165 13.70 -1.52 4.99
C ASP A 165 12.65 -1.93 3.95
N PHE A 166 12.17 -0.95 3.18
CA PHE A 166 11.21 -1.19 2.09
C PHE A 166 11.96 -1.34 0.77
N HIS A 167 11.80 -2.47 0.12
CA HIS A 167 12.25 -2.66 -1.26
C HIS A 167 11.06 -2.70 -2.22
N TYR A 168 11.31 -2.22 -3.44
CA TYR A 168 10.31 -2.07 -4.48
C TYR A 168 10.78 -2.77 -5.74
N PHE A 169 9.89 -3.55 -6.34
CA PHE A 169 10.13 -4.28 -7.58
C PHE A 169 9.03 -3.95 -8.56
N ASN A 170 9.37 -3.29 -9.66
CA ASN A 170 8.42 -2.84 -10.65
C ASN A 170 8.43 -3.74 -11.89
N THR A 171 7.25 -4.00 -12.44
CA THR A 171 7.15 -4.61 -13.76
C THR A 171 7.29 -3.54 -14.85
N LYS A 172 7.64 -3.98 -16.05
CA LYS A 172 7.46 -3.17 -17.26
C LYS A 172 5.97 -2.94 -17.48
N ASN A 173 5.64 -1.95 -18.30
CA ASN A 173 4.27 -1.76 -18.74
C ASN A 173 3.90 -2.85 -19.75
N VAL A 174 2.72 -3.44 -19.60
CA VAL A 174 2.16 -4.44 -20.49
C VAL A 174 0.80 -3.95 -20.99
N PHE A 175 0.50 -4.20 -22.26
CA PHE A 175 -0.83 -3.96 -22.82
C PHE A 175 -1.67 -5.23 -22.65
N ILE A 176 -2.89 -5.06 -22.17
CA ILE A 176 -3.86 -6.14 -21.99
C ILE A 176 -5.14 -5.71 -22.68
N ASP A 177 -5.71 -6.59 -23.49
CA ASP A 177 -7.00 -6.43 -24.13
C ASP A 177 -7.97 -7.54 -23.70
N GLN A 178 -9.15 -7.61 -24.30
CA GLN A 178 -10.16 -8.62 -23.99
C GLN A 178 -9.82 -10.03 -24.51
N LEU A 179 -8.83 -10.15 -25.39
CA LEU A 179 -8.40 -11.39 -26.04
C LEU A 179 -7.17 -11.99 -25.34
N THR A 180 -6.47 -11.22 -24.50
CA THR A 180 -5.32 -11.63 -23.67
C THR A 180 -5.75 -12.14 -22.29
#